data_AF-A0A2N9FCJ1-F1
#
_entry.id   AF-A0A2N9FCJ1-F1
#
_cell.length_a   1.000
_cell.length_b   1.000
_cell.length_c   1.000
_cell.angle_alpha   90.00
_cell.angle_beta   90.00
_cell.angle_gamma   90.00
#
_symmetry.space_group_name_H-M   'P 1'
#
loop_
_entity.id
_entity.type
_entity.pdbx_description
1 polymer ?
#
loop_
_entity_poly.entity_id
_entity_poly.type
_entity_poly.pdbx_seq_one_letter_code
_entity_poly.pdbx_strand_id
1 'polypeptide(L)'
;MTLQAQASSSFTIGIPSFTSPLTRSPRRFVVRAKVDPSEKSIEIMRKFSEQYARKSGTYFCVDKGVTSVVIKGLADHKDSLGAPLCPCRHYDDKPAEAGQGFWNCPCVPMRERIDVDIF
;
A
#
# COMPACT_ATOMS: atom_id res chain seq x y z
N MET A 1 3.63 -41.34 -64.67
CA MET A 1 4.00 -42.66 -64.09
C MET A 1 5.14 -42.35 -63.14
N THR A 2 4.96 -42.21 -61.83
CA THR A 2 4.52 -43.20 -60.83
C THR A 2 3.95 -42.51 -59.58
N LEU A 3 2.96 -43.17 -58.96
CA LEU A 3 2.39 -42.88 -57.64
C LEU A 3 3.37 -43.22 -56.51
N GLN A 4 3.24 -42.54 -55.36
CA GLN A 4 3.10 -43.09 -53.99
C GLN A 4 3.00 -41.92 -52.99
N ALA A 5 1.86 -41.66 -52.36
CA ALA A 5 1.20 -42.37 -51.26
C ALA A 5 1.62 -41.81 -49.87
N GLN A 6 0.58 -41.55 -49.08
CA GLN A 6 0.50 -40.83 -47.82
C GLN A 6 1.12 -41.60 -46.66
N ALA A 7 1.57 -40.89 -45.62
CA ALA A 7 1.54 -41.40 -44.24
C ALA A 7 1.50 -40.23 -43.24
N SER A 8 0.31 -39.99 -42.71
CA SER A 8 0.02 -39.24 -41.50
C SER A 8 0.47 -40.06 -40.29
N SER A 9 1.53 -39.62 -39.61
CA SER A 9 1.99 -40.23 -38.35
C SER A 9 1.72 -39.29 -37.18
N SER A 10 0.61 -39.55 -36.49
CA SER A 10 0.29 -38.98 -35.19
C SER A 10 1.28 -39.50 -34.15
N PHE A 11 2.20 -38.66 -33.71
CA PHE A 11 3.04 -38.94 -32.55
C PHE A 11 2.51 -38.17 -31.34
N THR A 12 1.76 -38.87 -30.49
CA THR A 12 1.43 -38.42 -29.14
C THR A 12 2.71 -38.44 -28.30
N ILE A 13 3.35 -37.29 -28.12
CA ILE A 13 4.48 -37.14 -27.21
C ILE A 13 3.90 -36.95 -25.81
N GLY A 14 4.12 -37.96 -24.97
CA GLY A 14 3.69 -37.99 -23.58
C GLY A 14 4.32 -36.88 -22.73
N ILE A 15 3.49 -36.26 -21.90
CA ILE A 15 3.88 -35.29 -20.88
C ILE A 15 4.59 -36.05 -19.74
N PRO A 16 5.87 -35.78 -19.44
CA PRO A 16 6.45 -36.26 -18.20
C PRO A 16 5.97 -35.36 -17.06
N SER A 17 5.10 -35.93 -16.22
CA SER A 17 4.67 -35.39 -14.94
C SER A 17 5.85 -35.27 -13.98
N PHE A 18 6.62 -34.19 -14.09
CA PHE A 18 7.62 -33.84 -13.08
C PHE A 18 6.88 -33.27 -11.86
N THR A 19 6.61 -34.13 -10.88
CA THR A 19 6.24 -33.73 -9.53
C THR A 19 7.45 -33.06 -8.88
N SER A 20 7.55 -31.74 -8.96
CA SER A 20 8.54 -30.97 -8.20
C SER A 20 8.29 -31.15 -6.69
N PRO A 21 9.27 -31.58 -5.89
CA PRO A 21 9.13 -31.60 -4.45
C PRO A 21 8.96 -30.16 -3.95
N LEU A 22 7.86 -29.93 -3.23
CA LEU A 22 7.55 -28.69 -2.55
C LEU A 22 8.58 -28.47 -1.42
N THR A 23 9.76 -27.96 -1.74
CA THR A 23 10.68 -27.45 -0.71
C THR A 23 10.10 -26.16 -0.18
N ARG A 24 9.28 -26.29 0.87
CA ARG A 24 8.72 -25.18 1.65
C ARG A 24 9.88 -24.48 2.36
N SER A 25 10.52 -23.56 1.64
CA SER A 25 11.47 -22.62 2.22
C SER A 25 10.76 -21.86 3.34
N PRO A 26 11.23 -21.92 4.60
CA PRO A 26 10.76 -21.01 5.61
C PRO A 26 11.35 -19.66 5.21
N ARG A 27 10.57 -18.84 4.50
CA ARG A 27 10.83 -17.40 4.45
C ARG A 27 10.91 -16.96 5.91
N ARG A 28 12.13 -16.82 6.43
CA ARG A 28 12.38 -15.98 7.60
C ARG A 28 11.80 -14.64 7.23
N PHE A 29 10.60 -14.35 7.74
CA PHE A 29 10.13 -12.99 7.84
C PHE A 29 11.10 -12.31 8.80
N VAL A 30 12.14 -11.70 8.24
CA VAL A 30 12.96 -10.75 8.97
C VAL A 30 11.99 -9.59 9.23
N VAL A 31 11.38 -9.58 10.41
CA VAL A 31 10.65 -8.43 10.90
C VAL A 31 11.69 -7.32 11.05
N ARG A 32 11.83 -6.51 10.01
CA ARG A 32 12.65 -5.32 10.03
C ARG A 32 11.97 -4.40 11.04
N ALA A 33 12.61 -4.23 12.20
CA ALA A 33 12.13 -3.31 13.23
C ALA A 33 11.95 -1.93 12.58
N LYS A 34 10.70 -1.57 12.31
CA LYS A 34 10.35 -0.24 11.83
C LYS A 34 10.51 0.66 13.06
N VAL A 35 11.39 1.65 12.97
CA VAL A 35 11.51 2.67 14.01
C VAL A 35 10.12 3.25 14.21
N ASP A 36 9.55 3.04 15.39
CA ASP A 36 8.26 3.63 15.72
C ASP A 36 8.39 5.15 15.64
N PRO A 37 7.39 5.84 15.06
CA PRO A 37 7.42 7.28 14.96
C PRO A 37 7.43 7.86 16.37
N SER A 38 8.03 9.04 16.53
CA SER A 38 8.09 9.65 17.86
C SER A 38 6.68 9.81 18.42
N GLU A 39 6.49 9.49 19.70
CA GLU A 39 5.20 9.65 20.38
C GLU A 39 4.68 11.10 20.28
N LYS A 40 5.61 12.06 20.19
CA LYS A 40 5.32 13.46 19.89
C LYS A 40 4.69 13.65 18.50
N SER A 41 5.21 12.98 17.47
CA SER A 41 4.70 13.07 16.10
C SER A 41 3.32 12.41 15.96
N ILE A 42 3.10 11.29 16.64
CA ILE A 42 1.78 10.64 16.72
C ILE A 42 0.75 11.60 17.35
N GLU A 43 1.09 12.22 18.48
CA GLU A 43 0.19 13.13 19.18
C GLU A 43 -0.10 14.40 18.37
N ILE A 44 0.90 14.93 17.65
CA ILE A 44 0.70 16.04 16.71
C ILE A 44 -0.28 15.64 15.60
N MET A 45 -0.11 14.47 15.00
CA MET A 45 -0.99 14.00 13.93
C MET A 45 -2.40 13.69 14.45
N ARG A 46 -2.55 13.18 15.68
CA ARG A 46 -3.84 12.97 16.33
C ARG A 46 -4.60 14.28 16.49
N LYS A 47 -3.96 15.30 17.09
CA LYS A 47 -4.56 16.63 17.27
C LYS A 47 -4.92 17.29 15.94
N PHE A 48 -4.04 17.16 14.95
CA PHE A 48 -4.29 17.64 13.60
C PHE A 48 -5.55 17.02 13.00
N SER A 49 -5.68 15.68 13.07
CA SER A 49 -6.84 14.97 12.54
C SER A 49 -8.14 15.36 13.27
N GLU A 50 -8.10 15.50 14.59
CA GLU A 50 -9.27 15.93 15.38
C GLU A 50 -9.71 17.37 15.07
N GLN A 51 -8.75 18.28 14.93
CA GLN A 51 -9.04 19.66 14.54
C GLN A 51 -9.60 19.72 13.12
N TYR A 52 -9.04 18.94 12.20
CA TYR A 52 -9.50 18.88 10.83
C TYR A 52 -10.92 18.34 10.75
N ALA A 53 -11.23 17.23 11.46
CA ALA A 53 -12.57 16.66 11.55
C ALA A 53 -13.63 17.69 11.98
N ARG A 54 -13.33 18.45 13.04
CA ARG A 54 -14.21 19.51 13.54
C ARG A 54 -14.38 20.66 12.55
N LYS A 55 -13.33 21.00 11.80
CA LYS A 55 -13.34 22.11 10.84
C LYS A 55 -14.09 21.75 9.55
N SER A 56 -13.93 20.53 9.08
CA SER A 56 -14.58 20.02 7.86
C SER A 56 -15.96 19.44 8.11
N GLY A 57 -16.35 19.18 9.37
CA GLY A 57 -17.61 18.50 9.70
C GLY A 57 -17.60 17.01 9.35
N THR A 58 -16.40 16.43 9.20
CA THR A 58 -16.21 15.02 8.85
C THR A 58 -15.99 14.19 10.10
N TYR A 59 -16.20 12.89 9.99
CA TYR A 59 -16.08 11.96 11.10
C TYR A 59 -14.94 10.95 10.85
N PHE A 60 -14.48 10.33 11.93
CA PHE A 60 -13.58 9.19 11.86
C PHE A 60 -14.37 7.91 11.56
N CYS A 61 -13.70 6.93 10.94
CA CYS A 61 -14.22 5.57 10.86
C CYS A 61 -14.69 5.06 12.23
N VAL A 62 -15.73 4.24 12.22
CA VAL A 62 -16.25 3.56 13.42
C VAL A 62 -15.19 2.70 14.11
N ASP A 63 -14.24 2.18 13.33
CA ASP A 63 -13.13 1.39 13.84
C ASP A 63 -11.94 2.30 14.19
N LYS A 64 -11.69 2.44 15.49
CA LYS A 64 -10.57 3.22 16.03
C LYS A 64 -9.21 2.64 15.63
N GLY A 65 -9.14 1.34 15.32
CA GLY A 65 -7.92 0.70 14.84
C GLY A 65 -7.46 1.29 13.51
N VAL A 66 -8.41 1.56 12.60
CA VAL A 66 -8.12 2.21 11.30
C VAL A 66 -7.55 3.60 11.53
N THR A 67 -8.20 4.40 12.38
CA THR A 67 -7.73 5.75 12.72
C THR A 67 -6.33 5.73 13.30
N SER A 68 -6.03 4.81 14.23
CA SER A 68 -4.70 4.69 14.83
C SER A 68 -3.62 4.30 13.82
N VAL A 69 -3.90 3.35 12.93
CA VAL A 69 -2.95 2.92 11.89
C VAL A 69 -2.65 4.06 10.92
N VAL A 70 -3.66 4.83 10.51
CA VAL A 70 -3.48 5.96 9.60
C VAL A 70 -2.71 7.10 10.27
N ILE A 71 -3.04 7.46 11.51
CA ILE A 71 -2.29 8.48 12.27
C ILE A 71 -0.83 8.08 12.42
N LYS A 72 -0.56 6.81 12.75
CA LYS A 72 0.81 6.28 12.83
C LYS A 72 1.53 6.38 11.49
N GLY A 73 0.89 5.98 10.39
CA GLY A 73 1.49 6.07 9.05
C GLY A 73 1.77 7.51 8.60
N LEU A 74 0.90 8.45 8.95
CA LEU A 74 1.11 9.87 8.71
C LEU A 74 2.29 10.42 9.53
N ALA A 75 2.42 9.99 10.78
CA ALA A 75 3.55 10.34 11.64
C ALA A 75 4.87 9.76 11.11
N ASP A 76 4.90 8.49 10.70
CA ASP A 76 6.06 7.84 10.07
C ASP A 76 6.56 8.64 8.86
N HIS A 77 5.65 9.04 7.98
CA HIS A 77 5.99 9.82 6.79
C HIS A 77 6.44 11.24 7.14
N LYS A 78 5.85 11.85 8.17
CA LYS A 78 6.29 13.16 8.66
C LYS A 78 7.73 13.10 9.19
N ASP A 79 8.08 12.06 9.96
CA ASP A 79 9.42 11.89 10.53
C ASP A 79 10.44 11.51 9.46
N SER A 80 10.06 10.70 8.47
CA SER A 80 10.97 10.19 7.42
C SER A 80 11.14 11.13 6.22
N LEU A 81 10.06 11.77 5.76
CA LEU A 81 10.00 12.60 4.55
C LEU A 81 9.88 14.10 4.87
N GLY A 82 9.63 14.47 6.13
CA GLY A 82 9.34 15.85 6.56
C GLY A 82 7.88 16.27 6.36
N ALA A 83 7.08 15.50 5.63
CA ALA A 83 5.68 15.81 5.30
C ALA A 83 4.73 14.62 5.56
N PRO A 84 3.49 14.86 6.02
CA PRO A 84 2.53 13.81 6.33
C PRO A 84 1.87 13.25 5.06
N LEU A 85 2.64 12.50 4.25
CA LEU A 85 2.17 11.88 3.02
C LEU A 85 1.13 10.78 3.32
N CYS A 86 0.06 10.69 2.53
CA CYS A 86 -1.03 9.72 2.76
C CYS A 86 -0.52 8.26 2.82
N PRO A 87 -0.70 7.53 3.95
CA PRO A 87 -0.17 6.17 4.10
C PRO A 87 -0.98 5.10 3.37
N CYS A 88 -2.19 5.42 2.90
CA CYS A 88 -3.11 4.47 2.26
C CYS A 88 -2.86 4.29 0.75
N ARG A 89 -1.86 4.97 0.18
CA ARG A 89 -1.48 4.86 -1.24
C ARG A 89 -0.09 4.28 -1.40
N HIS A 90 0.12 3.60 -2.52
CA HIS A 90 1.45 3.26 -3.01
C HIS A 90 2.01 4.40 -3.84
N TYR A 91 3.31 4.64 -3.72
CA TYR A 91 4.05 5.65 -4.47
C TYR A 91 5.36 5.02 -4.93
N ASP A 92 5.74 5.31 -6.17
CA ASP A 92 7.05 4.92 -6.70
C ASP A 92 8.15 5.75 -6.02
N ASP A 93 7.99 7.08 -6.00
CA ASP A 93 8.93 8.01 -5.36
C ASP A 93 8.25 8.86 -4.27
N LYS A 94 8.18 8.30 -3.06
CA LYS A 94 7.67 9.00 -1.87
C LYS A 94 8.26 10.41 -1.63
N PRO A 95 9.58 10.67 -1.74
CA PRO A 95 10.12 12.01 -1.49
C PRO A 95 9.71 13.02 -2.56
N ALA A 96 9.59 12.59 -3.83
CA ALA A 96 9.12 13.46 -4.91
C ALA A 96 7.66 13.87 -4.69
N GLU A 97 6.80 12.92 -4.33
CA GLU A 97 5.38 13.17 -4.03
C GLU A 97 5.19 14.03 -2.77
N ALA A 98 5.99 13.80 -1.74
CA ALA A 98 6.02 14.64 -0.54
C ALA A 98 6.42 16.08 -0.86
N GLY A 99 7.36 16.28 -1.81
CA GLY A 99 7.77 17.59 -2.31
C GLY A 99 6.69 18.28 -3.17
N GLN A 100 5.96 17.52 -3.99
CA GLN A 100 4.84 18.06 -4.79
C GLN A 100 3.65 18.48 -3.90
N GLY A 101 3.40 17.74 -2.82
CA GLY A 101 2.40 18.11 -1.81
C GLY A 101 0.94 17.85 -2.18
N PHE A 102 0.67 17.25 -3.34
CA PHE A 102 -0.69 16.86 -3.75
C PHE A 102 -1.33 15.88 -2.75
N TRP A 103 -0.54 14.90 -2.29
CA TRP A 103 -0.97 13.85 -1.37
C TRP A 103 -0.57 14.08 0.10
N ASN A 104 -0.02 15.24 0.43
CA ASN A 104 0.28 15.59 1.81
C ASN A 104 -1.03 15.88 2.55
N CYS A 105 -1.22 15.27 3.70
CA CYS A 105 -2.43 15.41 4.50
C CYS A 105 -2.58 16.86 5.04
N PRO A 106 -3.73 17.53 4.84
CA PRO A 106 -4.93 17.05 4.17
C PRO A 106 -4.77 17.11 2.64
N CYS A 107 -4.94 15.99 1.93
CA CYS A 107 -4.65 15.90 0.48
C CYS A 107 -5.58 16.77 -0.36
N VAL A 108 -5.21 17.06 -1.61
CA VAL A 108 -6.02 17.89 -2.53
C VAL A 108 -7.48 17.45 -2.59
N PRO A 109 -7.80 16.15 -2.79
CA PRO A 109 -9.20 15.69 -2.82
C PRO A 109 -9.97 15.98 -1.52
N MET A 110 -9.31 15.83 -0.36
CA MET A 110 -9.91 16.10 0.95
C MET A 110 -10.25 17.59 1.14
N ARG A 111 -9.42 18.47 0.58
CA ARG A 111 -9.63 19.93 0.67
C ARG A 111 -10.73 20.40 -0.27
N GLU A 112 -10.85 19.78 -1.44
CA GLU A 112 -11.79 20.21 -2.49
C GLU A 112 -13.18 19.57 -2.35
N ARG A 113 -13.27 18.38 -1.74
CA ARG A 113 -14.52 17.62 -1.59
C ARG A 113 -14.69 17.20 -0.13
N ILE A 114 -15.22 18.12 0.66
CA ILE A 114 -15.29 18.03 2.13
C ILE A 114 -16.27 16.94 2.61
N ASP A 115 -17.07 16.35 1.71
CA ASP A 115 -18.03 15.28 2.01
C ASP A 115 -17.41 13.88 2.18
N VAL A 116 -16.08 13.75 2.15
CA VAL A 116 -15.41 12.46 2.35
C VAL A 116 -15.02 12.25 3.82
N ASP A 117 -15.21 11.04 4.32
CA ASP A 117 -14.79 10.67 5.68
C ASP A 117 -13.28 10.81 5.85
N ILE A 118 -12.82 11.20 7.05
CA ILE A 118 -11.41 11.56 7.25
C ILE A 118 -10.49 10.38 7.04
N PHE A 119 -10.85 9.19 7.50
CA PHE A 119 -10.29 7.85 7.24
C PHE A 119 -11.21 6.82 7.88
#